data_AF-A0A519VVS8-F1
#
_entry.id   AF-A0A519VVS8-F1
#
_cell.length_a   1.000
_cell.length_b   1.000
_cell.length_c   1.000
_cell.angle_alpha   90.00
_cell.angle_beta   90.00
_cell.angle_gamma   90.00
#
_symmetry.space_group_name_H-M   'P 1'
#
loop_
_entity.id
_entity.type
_entity.pdbx_description
1 polymer ?
#
loop_
_entity_poly.entity_id
_entity_poly.type
_entity_poly.pdbx_seq_one_letter_code
_entity_poly.pdbx_strand_id
1 'polypeptide(L)'
;MAASFKPYQVLLFAALLYLISIVFVDQKIEINLAYTYFSIDYTLIVAFICGLLLIFAGLYKYLNKYFSIKLLTWLHIMLSIVLPFFAVWMSHSFHKSLALIELTDIESMDYILNHQKKLNQIILTFIVIETLPLINVLVSLIRMRYSTAKV
;
A
#
# COMPACT_ATOMS: atom_id res chain seq x y z
N MET A 1 14.72 7.94 -26.90
CA MET A 1 13.98 6.66 -26.79
C MET A 1 13.36 6.67 -25.39
N ALA A 2 12.06 6.94 -25.25
CA ALA A 2 11.43 6.98 -23.92
C ALA A 2 11.40 5.54 -23.37
N ALA A 3 12.19 5.26 -22.34
CA ALA A 3 12.14 3.98 -21.63
C ALA A 3 10.74 3.87 -20.98
N SER A 4 9.83 3.12 -21.59
CA SER A 4 8.55 2.83 -20.94
C SER A 4 8.82 1.86 -19.80
N PHE A 5 8.81 2.36 -18.57
CA PHE A 5 8.93 1.50 -17.38
C PHE A 5 7.83 0.46 -17.40
N LYS A 6 8.22 -0.82 -17.33
CA LYS A 6 7.27 -1.91 -17.23
C LYS A 6 6.69 -1.95 -15.81
N PRO A 7 5.41 -2.32 -15.63
CA PRO A 7 4.73 -2.45 -14.34
C PRO A 7 5.59 -3.08 -13.23
N TYR A 8 6.21 -4.24 -13.51
CA TYR A 8 7.05 -4.94 -12.53
C TYR A 8 8.31 -4.15 -12.14
N GLN A 9 8.89 -3.35 -13.04
CA GLN A 9 10.10 -2.57 -12.75
C GLN A 9 9.79 -1.45 -11.77
N VAL A 10 8.61 -0.83 -11.87
CA VAL A 10 8.15 0.20 -10.93
C VAL A 10 7.97 -0.39 -9.54
N LEU A 11 7.34 -1.57 -9.44
CA LEU A 11 7.18 -2.27 -8.16
C LEU A 11 8.51 -2.70 -7.54
N LEU A 12 9.45 -3.23 -8.33
CA LEU A 12 10.79 -3.56 -7.83
C LEU A 12 11.53 -2.34 -7.33
N PHE A 13 11.47 -1.23 -8.07
CA PHE A 13 12.09 0.02 -7.67
C PHE A 13 11.46 0.56 -6.37
N ALA A 14 10.14 0.53 -6.26
CA ALA A 14 9.45 0.93 -5.03
C ALA A 14 9.82 0.03 -3.85
N ALA A 15 9.87 -1.30 -4.04
CA ALA A 15 10.29 -2.24 -3.01
C ALA A 15 11.71 -1.94 -2.51
N LEU A 16 12.64 -1.61 -3.41
CA LEU A 16 14.00 -1.18 -3.05
C LEU A 16 13.99 0.12 -2.24
N LEU A 17 13.19 1.11 -2.63
CA LEU A 17 13.06 2.36 -1.87
C LEU A 17 12.53 2.11 -0.45
N TYR A 18 11.53 1.24 -0.30
CA TYR A 18 11.03 0.81 1.01
C TYR A 18 12.11 0.08 1.81
N LEU A 19 12.86 -0.85 1.22
CA LEU A 19 13.97 -1.53 1.91
C LEU A 19 15.04 -0.55 2.40
N ILE A 20 15.41 0.40 1.55
CA ILE A 20 16.40 1.44 1.88
C ILE A 20 15.87 2.33 3.00
N SER A 21 14.56 2.62 3.06
CA SER A 21 13.99 3.49 4.09
C SER A 21 14.13 2.92 5.51
N ILE A 22 14.25 1.60 5.66
CA ILE A 22 14.53 0.95 6.97
C ILE A 22 15.82 1.50 7.57
N VAL A 23 16.86 1.75 6.75
CA VAL A 23 18.17 2.22 7.23
C VAL A 23 18.13 3.66 7.74
N PHE A 24 17.18 4.46 7.26
CA PHE A 24 17.09 5.90 7.57
C PHE A 24 16.14 6.22 8.73
N VAL A 25 15.36 5.24 9.21
CA VAL A 25 14.36 5.46 10.24
C VAL A 25 14.75 4.66 11.48
N ASP A 26 15.52 5.30 12.37
CA ASP A 26 15.91 4.78 13.69
C ASP A 26 14.79 4.93 14.75
N GLN A 27 13.54 4.83 14.33
CA GLN A 27 12.40 5.13 15.20
C GLN A 27 11.52 3.89 15.37
N LYS A 28 11.26 3.56 16.64
CA LYS A 28 10.08 2.81 17.06
C LYS A 28 8.84 3.64 16.71
N ILE A 29 8.51 3.76 15.42
CA ILE A 29 7.25 4.38 14.99
C ILE A 29 6.18 3.36 15.36
N GLU A 30 5.58 3.56 16.52
CA GLU A 30 4.52 2.74 17.04
C GLU A 30 3.22 3.12 16.33
N ILE A 31 2.78 2.31 15.36
CA ILE A 31 1.43 2.50 14.81
C ILE A 31 0.44 1.85 15.78
N ASN A 32 -0.21 2.67 16.60
CA ASN A 32 -1.21 2.23 17.55
C ASN A 32 -2.51 1.87 16.82
N LEU A 33 -2.77 0.57 16.69
CA LEU A 33 -4.03 0.04 16.18
C LEU A 33 -5.04 -0.02 17.33
N ALA A 34 -5.94 0.97 17.39
CA ALA A 34 -7.17 1.00 18.21
C ALA A 34 -7.06 0.52 19.68
N TYR A 35 -7.10 1.46 20.64
CA TYR A 35 -7.27 1.23 22.11
C TYR A 35 -6.40 0.16 22.78
N THR A 36 -5.51 -0.47 22.05
CA THR A 36 -4.56 -1.46 22.52
C THR A 36 -3.19 -0.82 22.42
N TYR A 37 -2.39 -0.99 23.45
CA TYR A 37 -0.98 -0.61 23.52
C TYR A 37 -0.11 -1.41 22.52
N PHE A 38 -0.68 -1.80 21.38
CA PHE A 38 -0.06 -2.66 20.40
C PHE A 38 0.63 -1.79 19.36
N SER A 39 1.94 -1.65 19.54
CA SER A 39 2.80 -0.99 18.60
C SER A 39 3.34 -1.99 17.58
N ILE A 40 3.10 -1.72 16.30
CA ILE A 40 3.77 -2.46 15.22
C ILE A 40 5.03 -1.70 14.84
N ASP A 41 6.17 -2.39 14.87
CA ASP A 41 7.45 -1.86 14.43
C ASP A 41 7.40 -1.44 12.96
N TYR A 42 7.84 -0.22 12.68
CA TYR A 42 8.02 0.33 11.34
C TYR A 42 8.73 -0.65 10.41
N THR A 43 9.79 -1.31 10.90
CA THR A 43 10.58 -2.27 10.13
C THR A 43 9.72 -3.43 9.64
N LEU A 44 8.80 -3.92 10.47
CA LEU A 44 7.91 -5.03 10.13
C LEU A 44 6.85 -4.59 9.11
N ILE A 45 6.33 -3.38 9.24
CA ILE A 45 5.39 -2.80 8.26
C ILE A 45 6.06 -2.64 6.89
N VAL A 46 7.26 -2.07 6.86
CA VAL A 46 8.02 -1.86 5.63
C VAL A 46 8.42 -3.19 5.00
N ALA A 47 8.86 -4.16 5.79
CA ALA A 47 9.18 -5.50 5.32
C ALA A 47 7.95 -6.19 4.70
N PHE A 48 6.78 -6.05 5.34
CA PHE A 48 5.52 -6.57 4.82
C PHE A 48 5.14 -5.92 3.47
N ILE A 49 5.18 -4.58 3.38
CA ILE A 49 4.91 -3.85 2.13
C ILE A 49 5.90 -4.26 1.05
N CYS A 50 7.19 -4.33 1.37
CA CYS A 50 8.23 -4.76 0.44
C CYS A 50 7.96 -6.18 -0.07
N GLY A 51 7.61 -7.11 0.82
CA GLY A 51 7.23 -8.47 0.47
C GLY A 51 6.05 -8.51 -0.52
N LEU A 52 4.99 -7.74 -0.25
CA LEU A 52 3.84 -7.60 -1.15
C LEU A 52 4.25 -7.05 -2.52
N LEU A 53 5.01 -5.95 -2.57
CA LEU A 53 5.45 -5.35 -3.83
C LEU A 53 6.31 -6.32 -4.66
N LEU A 54 7.16 -7.12 -4.02
CA LEU A 54 7.95 -8.17 -4.69
C LEU A 54 7.06 -9.28 -5.25
N ILE A 55 6.05 -9.73 -4.50
CA ILE A 55 5.06 -10.71 -4.98
C ILE A 55 4.34 -10.15 -6.21
N PHE A 56 3.84 -8.92 -6.16
CA PHE A 56 3.16 -8.30 -7.32
C PHE A 56 4.10 -8.06 -8.50
N ALA A 57 5.36 -7.68 -8.26
CA ALA A 57 6.35 -7.59 -9.32
C ALA A 57 6.54 -8.93 -10.04
N GLY A 58 6.61 -10.03 -9.27
CA GLY A 58 6.60 -11.39 -9.80
C GLY A 58 5.37 -11.67 -10.65
N LEU A 59 4.17 -11.41 -10.10
CA LEU A 59 2.91 -11.60 -10.82
C LEU A 59 2.87 -10.82 -12.14
N TYR A 60 3.20 -9.53 -12.13
CA TYR A 60 3.20 -8.72 -13.36
C TYR A 60 4.29 -9.11 -14.36
N LYS A 61 5.40 -9.71 -13.91
CA LYS A 61 6.45 -10.22 -14.79
C LYS A 61 6.03 -11.52 -15.49
N TYR A 62 5.50 -12.48 -14.73
CA TYR A 62 5.21 -13.83 -15.24
C TYR A 62 3.81 -13.97 -15.84
N LEU A 63 2.82 -13.26 -15.30
CA LEU A 63 1.43 -13.32 -15.73
C LEU A 63 1.01 -12.12 -16.60
N ASN A 64 1.98 -11.39 -17.19
CA ASN A 64 1.72 -10.19 -18.02
C ASN A 64 0.63 -10.41 -19.10
N LYS A 65 0.56 -11.60 -19.69
CA LYS A 65 -0.46 -11.97 -20.69
C LYS A 65 -1.90 -11.88 -20.15
N TYR A 66 -2.08 -12.05 -18.85
CA TYR A 66 -3.37 -12.05 -18.17
C TYR A 66 -3.75 -10.67 -17.58
N PHE A 67 -2.90 -9.65 -17.73
CA PHE A 67 -3.19 -8.28 -17.28
C PHE A 67 -3.55 -7.38 -18.47
N SER A 68 -4.73 -7.62 -19.06
CA SER A 68 -5.14 -6.90 -20.28
C SER A 68 -5.59 -5.46 -20.03
N ILE A 69 -6.11 -5.15 -18.84
CA ILE A 69 -6.61 -3.80 -18.51
C ILE A 69 -5.49 -2.96 -17.92
N LYS A 70 -4.82 -2.16 -18.76
CA LYS A 70 -3.70 -1.30 -18.36
C LYS A 70 -4.06 -0.31 -17.24
N LEU A 71 -5.26 0.27 -17.30
CA LEU A 71 -5.72 1.23 -16.30
C LEU A 71 -5.77 0.61 -14.89
N LEU A 72 -6.33 -0.60 -14.77
CA LEU A 72 -6.40 -1.33 -13.50
C LEU A 72 -5.01 -1.68 -12.97
N THR A 73 -4.09 -2.09 -13.85
CA THR A 73 -2.69 -2.37 -13.48
C THR A 73 -2.00 -1.14 -12.93
N TRP A 74 -2.10 0.00 -13.61
CA TRP A 74 -1.44 1.23 -13.15
C TRP A 74 -2.09 1.79 -11.89
N LEU A 75 -3.41 1.70 -11.76
CA LEU A 75 -4.13 2.11 -10.56
C LEU A 75 -3.73 1.26 -9.34
N HIS A 76 -3.62 -0.06 -9.51
CA HIS A 76 -3.08 -0.95 -8.49
C HIS A 76 -1.66 -0.52 -8.08
N ILE A 77 -0.73 -0.43 -9.03
CA ILE A 77 0.66 -0.10 -8.73
C ILE A 77 0.80 1.24 -8.00
N MET A 78 0.12 2.28 -8.48
CA MET A 78 0.20 3.60 -7.86
C MET A 78 -0.33 3.57 -6.43
N LEU A 79 -1.48 2.94 -6.20
CA LEU A 79 -2.10 2.92 -4.88
C LEU A 79 -1.42 1.96 -3.91
N SER A 80 -0.89 0.83 -4.36
CA SER A 80 -0.09 -0.09 -3.55
C SER A 80 1.21 0.55 -3.06
N ILE A 81 1.75 1.55 -3.77
CA ILE A 81 2.92 2.31 -3.35
C ILE A 81 2.52 3.48 -2.44
N VAL A 82 1.49 4.25 -2.82
CA VAL A 82 1.14 5.52 -2.16
C VAL A 82 0.37 5.31 -0.86
N LEU A 83 -0.57 4.38 -0.79
CA LEU A 83 -1.42 4.21 0.40
C LEU A 83 -0.62 3.82 1.65
N PRO A 84 0.34 2.86 1.58
CA PRO A 84 1.14 2.53 2.75
C PRO A 84 2.05 3.68 3.19
N PHE A 85 2.66 4.40 2.24
CA PHE A 85 3.44 5.60 2.53
C PHE A 85 2.58 6.65 3.27
N PHE A 86 1.37 6.89 2.77
CA PHE A 86 0.45 7.85 3.36
C PHE A 86 -0.01 7.43 4.76
N ALA A 87 -0.28 6.14 4.98
CA ALA A 87 -0.64 5.60 6.30
C ALA A 87 0.49 5.81 7.34
N VAL A 88 1.74 5.51 6.97
CA VAL A 88 2.90 5.74 7.83
C VAL A 88 3.09 7.24 8.09
N TRP A 89 3.08 8.07 7.04
CA TRP A 89 3.26 9.52 7.17
C TRP A 89 2.19 10.15 8.07
N MET A 90 0.94 9.71 7.93
CA MET A 90 -0.16 10.16 8.77
C MET A 90 0.03 9.74 10.23
N SER A 91 0.45 8.50 10.47
CA SER A 91 0.72 7.98 11.83
C SER A 91 1.88 8.72 12.51
N HIS A 92 2.95 9.02 11.76
CA HIS A 92 4.09 9.78 12.25
C HIS A 92 3.71 11.24 12.57
N SER A 93 2.94 11.89 11.68
CA SER A 93 2.46 13.26 11.88
C SER A 93 1.55 13.37 13.10
N PHE A 94 0.72 12.35 13.33
CA PHE A 94 -0.15 12.26 14.49
C PHE A 94 0.61 12.06 15.80
N HIS A 95 1.63 11.20 15.84
CA HIS A 95 2.49 11.07 17.02
C HIS A 95 3.15 12.41 17.40
N LYS A 96 3.62 13.16 16.40
CA LYS A 96 4.23 14.47 16.61
C LYS A 96 3.23 15.49 17.15
N SER A 97 1.97 15.48 16.69
CA SER A 97 0.95 16.40 17.18
C SER A 97 0.38 16.00 18.54
N LEU A 98 0.29 14.70 18.84
CA LEU A 98 -0.22 14.19 20.11
C LEU A 98 0.65 14.63 21.28
N ALA A 99 1.97 14.63 21.12
CA ALA A 99 2.92 15.19 22.09
C ALA A 99 2.68 16.70 22.38
N LEU A 100 2.10 17.44 21.44
CA LEU A 100 1.69 18.84 21.63
C LEU A 100 0.29 18.99 22.24
N ILE A 101 -0.63 18.07 21.93
CA ILE A 101 -2.03 18.13 22.35
C ILE A 101 -2.20 17.65 23.80
N GLU A 102 -1.44 16.63 24.24
CA GLU A 102 -1.40 16.18 25.65
C GLU A 102 -0.99 17.30 26.61
N LEU A 103 -0.28 18.33 26.13
CA LEU A 103 0.08 19.52 26.90
C LEU A 103 -1.08 20.53 27.06
N THR A 104 -2.20 20.37 26.35
CA THR A 104 -3.30 21.36 26.24
C THR A 104 -4.70 20.83 26.63
N ASP A 105 -4.81 19.57 27.03
CA ASP A 105 -5.89 18.92 27.81
C ASP A 105 -7.38 19.03 27.37
N ILE A 106 -7.74 19.72 26.28
CA ILE A 106 -9.16 20.09 26.03
C ILE A 106 -9.88 19.32 24.89
N GLU A 107 -9.21 18.64 23.95
CA GLU A 107 -9.90 17.93 22.83
C GLU A 107 -9.23 16.61 22.37
N SER A 108 -8.48 15.93 23.25
CA SER A 108 -7.61 14.81 22.85
C SER A 108 -8.36 13.60 22.26
N MET A 109 -9.55 13.26 22.76
CA MET A 109 -10.23 12.01 22.38
C MET A 109 -10.87 12.06 20.98
N ASP A 110 -11.56 13.15 20.63
CA ASP A 110 -12.18 13.30 19.30
C ASP A 110 -11.10 13.39 18.19
N TYR A 111 -9.97 14.01 18.51
CA TYR A 111 -8.81 14.07 17.62
C TYR A 111 -8.22 12.67 17.35
N ILE A 112 -8.03 11.86 18.40
CA ILE A 112 -7.55 10.47 18.29
C ILE A 112 -8.53 9.62 17.48
N LEU A 113 -9.83 9.70 17.77
CA LEU A 113 -10.87 8.96 17.07
C LEU A 113 -10.93 9.30 15.57
N ASN A 114 -10.83 10.58 15.23
CA ASN A 114 -10.81 11.02 13.83
C ASN A 114 -9.57 10.52 13.08
N HIS A 115 -8.40 10.52 13.73
CA HIS A 115 -7.19 9.95 13.17
C HIS A 115 -7.35 8.45 12.90
N GLN A 116 -7.81 7.68 13.89
CA GLN A 116 -8.04 6.24 13.73
C GLN A 116 -9.03 5.92 12.62
N LYS A 117 -10.14 6.67 12.52
CA LYS A 117 -11.12 6.50 11.45
C LYS A 117 -10.49 6.67 10.06
N LYS A 118 -9.66 7.69 9.88
CA LYS A 118 -8.96 7.95 8.61
C LYS A 118 -7.91 6.87 8.31
N LEU A 119 -7.13 6.44 9.31
CA LEU A 119 -6.17 5.35 9.16
C LEU A 119 -6.87 4.05 8.71
N ASN A 120 -7.98 3.70 9.36
CA ASN A 120 -8.78 2.52 9.01
C ASN A 120 -9.34 2.61 7.58
N GLN A 121 -9.78 3.79 7.14
CA GLN A 121 -10.22 4.00 5.75
C GLN A 121 -9.09 3.77 4.75
N ILE A 122 -7.87 4.22 5.05
CA ILE A 122 -6.70 3.99 4.19
C ILE A 122 -6.37 2.51 4.14
N ILE A 123 -6.33 1.82 5.29
CA ILE A 123 -6.06 0.38 5.36
C ILE A 123 -7.12 -0.42 4.59
N LEU A 124 -8.40 -0.11 4.78
CA LEU A 124 -9.49 -0.77 4.07
C LEU A 124 -9.36 -0.55 2.55
N THR A 125 -9.06 0.68 2.13
CA THR A 125 -8.85 1.01 0.73
C THR A 125 -7.66 0.23 0.17
N PHE A 126 -6.56 0.14 0.90
CA PHE A 126 -5.40 -0.65 0.51
C PHE A 126 -5.77 -2.12 0.28
N ILE A 127 -6.48 -2.75 1.23
CA ILE A 127 -6.96 -4.14 1.08
C ILE A 127 -7.79 -4.31 -0.19
N VAL A 128 -8.71 -3.39 -0.48
CA VAL A 128 -9.54 -3.44 -1.69
C VAL A 128 -8.69 -3.31 -2.96
N ILE A 129 -7.70 -2.41 -2.96
CA ILE A 129 -6.78 -2.23 -4.09
C ILE A 129 -6.00 -3.50 -4.40
N GLU A 130 -5.57 -4.24 -3.38
CA GLU A 130 -4.82 -5.50 -3.58
C GLU A 130 -5.65 -6.61 -4.26
N THR A 131 -6.98 -6.44 -4.39
CA THR A 131 -7.84 -7.35 -5.16
C THR A 131 -7.87 -7.03 -6.67
N LEU A 132 -7.43 -5.85 -7.09
CA LEU A 132 -7.47 -5.42 -8.50
C LEU A 132 -6.69 -6.32 -9.46
N PRO A 133 -5.50 -6.86 -9.11
CA PRO A 133 -4.79 -7.79 -9.97
C PRO A 133 -5.63 -9.05 -10.26
N LEU A 134 -6.34 -9.57 -9.25
CA LEU A 134 -7.23 -10.74 -9.41
C LEU A 134 -8.39 -10.42 -10.36
N ILE A 135 -9.04 -9.26 -10.17
CA ILE A 135 -10.12 -8.81 -11.05
C ILE A 135 -9.61 -8.69 -12.50
N ASN A 136 -8.43 -8.11 -12.71
CA ASN A 136 -7.83 -7.95 -14.03
C ASN A 136 -7.55 -9.31 -14.70
N VAL A 137 -7.01 -10.27 -13.94
CA VAL A 137 -6.78 -11.64 -14.43
C VAL A 137 -8.09 -12.32 -14.79
N LEU A 138 -9.11 -12.26 -13.93
CA LEU A 138 -10.42 -12.87 -14.19
C LEU A 138 -11.08 -12.31 -15.45
N VAL A 139 -11.12 -10.99 -15.60
CA VAL A 139 -11.70 -10.35 -16.79
C VAL A 139 -10.92 -10.74 -18.05
N SER A 140 -9.59 -10.83 -17.96
CA SER A 140 -8.75 -11.23 -19.09
C SER A 140 -8.98 -12.68 -19.49
N LEU A 141 -9.09 -13.60 -18.53
CA LEU A 141 -9.41 -15.01 -18.78
C LEU A 141 -10.79 -15.18 -19.44
N ILE A 142 -11.80 -14.47 -18.95
CA ILE A 142 -13.15 -14.47 -19.52
C ILE A 142 -13.10 -14.00 -20.98
N ARG A 143 -12.43 -12.87 -21.26
CA ARG A 143 -12.27 -12.36 -22.64
C ARG A 143 -11.56 -13.33 -23.56
N MET A 144 -10.50 -13.99 -23.09
CA MET A 144 -9.77 -14.99 -23.87
C MET A 144 -10.68 -16.17 -24.27
N ARG A 145 -11.48 -16.69 -23.33
CA ARG A 145 -12.43 -17.78 -23.60
C ARG A 145 -13.47 -17.41 -24.66
N TYR A 146 -14.05 -16.22 -24.57
CA TYR A 146 -15.03 -15.76 -25.57
C TYR A 146 -14.41 -15.50 -26.95
N SER A 147 -13.14 -15.08 -26.99
CA SER A 147 -12.42 -14.92 -28.26
C SER A 147 -12.15 -16.26 -28.94
N THR A 148 -11.82 -17.31 -28.19
CA THR A 148 -11.57 -18.65 -28.73
C THR A 148 -12.85 -19.40 -29.12
N ALA A 149 -13.99 -19.07 -28.53
CA ALA A 149 -15.28 -19.67 -28.85
C ALA A 149 -15.96 -19.07 -30.10
N LYS A 150 -15.40 -17.99 -30.66
CA LYS A 150 -15.87 -17.33 -31.90
C LYS A 150 -15.09 -17.76 -33.15
N VAL A 151 -14.18 -18.73 -33.01
CA VAL A 151 -13.44 -19.39 -34.11
C VAL A 151 -14.04 -20.77 -34.31
#